data_AF-A0A6L3XPS1-F1
#
_entry.id   AF-A0A6L3XPS1-F1
#
_cell.length_a   1.000
_cell.length_b   1.000
_cell.length_c   1.000
_cell.angle_alpha   90.00
_cell.angle_beta   90.00
_cell.angle_gamma   90.00
#
_symmetry.space_group_name_H-M   'P 1'
#
loop_
_entity.id
_entity.type
_entity.pdbx_description
1 polymer ?
#
loop_
_entity_poly.entity_id
_entity_poly.type
_entity_poly.pdbx_seq_one_letter_code
_entity_poly.pdbx_strand_id
1 'polypeptide(L)' 'MAATMKFVSFNINGLRARPHQLEAIVEQHQPDVIGLQET' A
#
# COMPACT_ATOMS: atom_id res chain seq x y z
N MET A 1 11.61 21.53 8.67
CA MET A 1 10.73 21.20 7.53
C MET A 1 9.76 20.14 8.00
N ALA A 2 8.45 20.31 7.80
CA ALA A 2 7.49 19.25 8.12
C ALA A 2 7.72 18.08 7.15
N ALA A 3 7.78 16.85 7.66
CA ALA A 3 7.80 15.67 6.79
C ALA A 3 6.45 15.60 6.04
N THR A 4 6.51 15.44 4.72
CA THR A 4 5.30 15.26 3.91
C THR A 4 4.84 13.83 4.03
N MET A 5 3.66 13.60 4.62
CA MET A 5 3.07 12.27 4.69
C MET A 5 2.58 11.81 3.30
N LYS A 6 2.85 10.55 2.98
CA LYS A 6 2.46 9.90 1.73
C LYS A 6 1.45 8.79 1.98
N PHE A 7 0.32 8.88 1.30
CA PHE A 7 -0.78 7.92 1.36
C PHE A 7 -0.92 7.19 0.04
N VAL A 8 -1.16 5.87 0.09
CA VAL A 8 -1.46 5.03 -1.08
C VAL A 8 -2.77 4.29 -0.84
N SER A 9 -3.65 4.24 -1.84
CA SER A 9 -4.84 3.38 -1.84
C SER A 9 -4.65 2.28 -2.87
N PHE A 10 -4.85 1.03 -2.47
CA PHE A 10 -4.62 -0.13 -3.32
C PHE A 10 -5.75 -1.15 -3.20
N ASN A 11 -6.29 -1.56 -4.35
CA ASN A 11 -7.28 -2.63 -4.41
C ASN A 11 -6.56 -3.99 -4.48
N ILE A 12 -6.76 -4.82 -3.46
CA ILE A 12 -6.06 -6.10 -3.30
C ILE A 12 -6.74 -7.26 -4.04
N ASN A 13 -7.97 -7.09 -4.53
CA ASN A 13 -8.74 -8.13 -5.22
C ASN A 13 -8.72 -9.50 -4.50
N GLY A 14 -8.97 -9.52 -3.18
CA GLY A 14 -9.00 -10.74 -2.35
C GLY A 14 -7.90 -10.81 -1.28
N LEU A 15 -8.26 -10.70 0.02
CA LEU A 15 -7.32 -10.62 1.16
C LEU A 15 -6.37 -11.83 1.30
N ARG A 16 -6.72 -12.98 0.73
CA ARG A 16 -5.92 -14.21 0.83
C ARG A 16 -4.67 -14.21 -0.05
N ALA A 17 -4.47 -13.23 -0.94
CA ALA A 17 -3.74 -13.50 -2.16
C ALA A 17 -2.24 -13.17 -2.19
N ARG A 18 -1.71 -12.01 -1.78
CA ARG A 18 -0.36 -11.61 -2.28
C ARG A 18 0.45 -10.69 -1.35
N PRO A 19 1.00 -11.19 -0.23
CA PRO A 19 1.95 -10.43 0.60
C PRO A 19 3.09 -9.80 -0.22
N HIS A 20 3.60 -10.53 -1.22
CA HIS A 20 4.62 -10.04 -2.15
C HIS A 20 4.20 -8.80 -2.96
N GLN A 21 2.92 -8.63 -3.28
CA GLN A 21 2.45 -7.41 -3.97
C GLN A 21 2.44 -6.22 -3.03
N LEU A 22 2.01 -6.42 -1.79
CA LEU A 22 2.07 -5.38 -0.77
C LEU A 22 3.53 -4.97 -0.50
N GLU A 23 4.45 -5.95 -0.41
CA GLU A 23 5.89 -5.69 -0.29
C GLU A 23 6.41 -4.86 -1.46
N ALA A 24 6.07 -5.21 -2.70
CA ALA A 24 6.48 -4.44 -3.89
C ALA A 24 5.94 -3.00 -3.87
N ILE A 25 4.70 -2.80 -3.38
CA ILE A 25 4.11 -1.46 -3.24
C ILE A 25 4.85 -0.65 -2.16
N VAL A 26 5.18 -1.26 -1.03
CA VAL A 26 5.96 -0.62 0.04
C VAL A 26 7.34 -0.22 -0.47
N GLU A 27 8.04 -1.12 -1.15
CA GLU A 27 9.38 -0.88 -1.68
C GLU A 27 9.39 0.24 -2.74
N GLN A 28 8.44 0.21 -3.68
CA GLN A 28 8.37 1.18 -4.76
C GLN A 28 7.89 2.56 -4.31
N HIS A 29 6.96 2.62 -3.35
CA HIS A 29 6.28 3.87 -3.03
C HIS A 29 6.65 4.45 -1.67
N GLN A 30 7.23 3.69 -0.73
CA GLN A 30 7.53 4.13 0.63
C GLN A 30 6.40 4.98 1.27
N PRO A 31 5.15 4.49 1.28
CA PRO A 31 4.05 5.23 1.87
C PRO A 31 4.10 5.17 3.41
N ASP A 32 3.66 6.22 4.07
CA ASP A 32 3.44 6.23 5.53
C ASP A 32 2.18 5.44 5.90
N VAL A 33 1.18 5.42 5.01
CA VAL A 33 -0.08 4.71 5.19
C VAL A 33 -0.56 4.10 3.87
N ILE A 34 -1.00 2.85 3.92
CA ILE A 34 -1.64 2.16 2.79
C ILE A 34 -3.08 1.78 3.17
N GLY A 35 -4.06 2.27 2.41
CA GLY A 35 -5.44 1.80 2.47
C GLY A 35 -5.65 0.61 1.53
N LEU A 36 -6.17 -0.49 2.05
CA LEU A 36 -6.49 -1.69 1.26
C LEU A 36 -7.99 -1.80 1.01
N GLN A 37 -8.37 -2.12 -0.24
CA GLN A 37 -9.75 -2.25 -0.68
C GLN A 37 -9.99 -3.61 -1.31
N GLU A 38 -11.17 -4.19 -1.10
CA GLU A 38 -11.60 -5.47 -1.68
C GLU A 38 -12.93 -5.23 -2.41
N THR A 39 -13.08 -5.80 -3.61
CA THR A 39 -14.32 -5.76 -4.41
C THR A 39 -14.88 -7.15 -4.56
#